data_AF-A0A7S2G8B7-F1
#
_entry.id   AF-A0A7S2G8B7-F1
#
_cell.length_a   1.000
_cell.length_b   1.000
_cell.length_c   1.000
_cell.angle_alpha   90.00
_cell.angle_beta   90.00
_cell.angle_gamma   90.00
#
_symmetry.space_group_name_H-M   'P 1'
#
loop_
_entity.id
_entity.type
_entity.pdbx_description
1 polymer ?
#
loop_
_entity_poly.entity_id
_entity_poly.type
_entity_poly.pdbx_seq_one_letter_code
_entity_poly.pdbx_strand_id
1 'polypeptide(L)'
;GHTSTSGQRHREEARPERDQERRRRRQQEHAASESAAAAQAAAQAAAQEAAIRAAREEDLRRSADVEKQRNHRESVERDQAQALRRILAADAHDHRAILKLGTTSSLTTGEVTKAFRQQSLLVHPDKNRAAQAEEAFKKLQQAYSALKEEAQRVPRVVPPHVNRSSASYGYGSAGYGGSASYSSGGYDGYNVYGSSMGGDFGRGGCHRSTSGREHSPWG
;
A
#
# COMPACT_ATOMS: atom_id res chain seq x y z
N GLY A 1 -79.30 60.60 -47.76
CA GLY A 1 -78.64 59.28 -47.89
C GLY A 1 -77.32 59.33 -47.16
N HIS A 2 -77.25 58.65 -46.01
CA HIS A 2 -76.00 58.42 -45.28
C HIS A 2 -75.51 57.01 -45.61
N THR A 3 -74.20 56.81 -45.80
CA THR A 3 -73.39 55.84 -45.03
C THR A 3 -71.91 55.88 -45.46
N SER A 4 -71.08 56.00 -44.42
CA SER A 4 -69.78 55.34 -44.24
C SER A 4 -68.56 55.84 -45.01
N THR A 5 -67.86 56.80 -44.40
CA THR A 5 -66.40 56.93 -44.49
C THR A 5 -65.83 56.94 -43.08
N SER A 6 -65.50 55.77 -42.52
CA SER A 6 -64.59 55.67 -41.37
C SER A 6 -64.09 54.24 -41.20
N GLY A 7 -62.91 53.94 -41.74
CA GLY A 7 -62.34 52.61 -41.56
C GLY A 7 -60.85 52.48 -41.90
N GLN A 8 -60.10 53.56 -42.07
CA GLN A 8 -58.70 53.47 -42.49
C GLN A 8 -57.82 54.60 -41.92
N ARG A 9 -57.65 54.70 -40.59
CA ARG A 9 -56.61 55.55 -39.98
C ARG A 9 -56.09 55.02 -38.62
N HIS A 10 -55.79 53.73 -38.50
CA HIS A 10 -55.16 53.21 -37.27
C HIS A 10 -54.03 52.19 -37.48
N ARG A 11 -53.52 51.99 -38.71
CA ARG A 11 -52.54 50.92 -38.99
C ARG A 11 -51.08 51.36 -39.17
N GLU A 12 -50.81 52.67 -39.18
CA GLU A 12 -49.47 53.20 -39.51
C GLU A 12 -48.64 53.67 -38.32
N GLU A 13 -49.27 54.08 -37.21
CA GLU A 13 -48.56 54.61 -36.02
C GLU A 13 -47.89 53.53 -35.15
N ALA A 14 -48.25 52.24 -35.33
CA ALA A 14 -47.72 51.14 -34.52
C ALA A 14 -46.38 50.53 -35.01
N ARG A 15 -45.79 51.05 -36.09
CA ARG A 15 -44.50 50.55 -36.64
C ARG A 15 -43.26 50.97 -35.84
N PRO A 16 -43.05 52.25 -35.48
CA PRO A 16 -41.85 52.68 -34.77
C PRO A 16 -41.75 52.13 -33.33
N GLU A 17 -42.87 51.94 -32.65
CA GLU A 17 -42.91 51.39 -31.29
C GLU A 17 -42.52 49.90 -31.26
N ARG A 18 -42.97 49.12 -32.25
CA ARG A 18 -42.52 47.73 -32.43
C ARG A 18 -41.04 47.61 -32.74
N ASP A 19 -40.47 48.56 -33.48
CA ASP A 19 -39.03 48.58 -33.76
C ASP A 19 -38.21 48.98 -32.52
N GLN A 20 -38.72 49.88 -31.68
CA GLN A 20 -38.12 50.18 -30.37
C GLN A 20 -38.18 48.98 -29.42
N GLU A 21 -39.30 48.27 -29.35
CA GLU A 21 -39.47 47.06 -28.56
C GLU A 21 -38.51 45.95 -29.02
N ARG A 22 -38.36 45.76 -30.34
CA ARG A 22 -37.40 44.80 -30.92
C ARG A 22 -35.95 45.16 -30.57
N ARG A 23 -35.59 46.44 -30.55
CA ARG A 23 -34.25 46.89 -30.13
C ARG A 23 -34.02 46.65 -28.65
N ARG A 24 -35.01 46.94 -27.78
CA ARG A 24 -34.95 46.65 -26.34
C ARG A 24 -34.80 45.16 -26.07
N ARG A 25 -35.58 44.31 -26.76
CA ARG A 25 -35.47 42.86 -26.65
C ARG A 25 -34.10 42.35 -27.08
N ARG A 26 -33.56 42.83 -28.20
CA ARG A 26 -32.19 42.48 -28.64
C ARG A 26 -31.13 42.95 -27.66
N GLN A 27 -31.27 44.14 -27.08
CA GLN A 27 -30.36 44.64 -26.04
C GLN A 27 -30.45 43.79 -24.76
N GLN A 28 -31.64 43.38 -24.35
CA GLN A 28 -31.84 42.47 -23.22
C GLN A 28 -31.27 41.07 -23.50
N GLU A 29 -31.45 40.54 -24.71
CA GLU A 29 -30.86 39.26 -25.14
C GLU A 29 -29.33 39.34 -25.18
N HIS A 30 -28.76 40.44 -25.68
CA HIS A 30 -27.31 40.68 -25.65
C HIS A 30 -26.78 40.81 -24.22
N ALA A 31 -27.41 41.62 -23.37
CA ALA A 31 -27.03 41.75 -21.95
C ALA A 31 -27.16 40.44 -21.17
N ALA A 32 -28.20 39.65 -21.45
CA ALA A 32 -28.37 38.31 -20.88
C ALA A 32 -27.23 37.37 -21.33
N SER A 33 -26.88 37.39 -22.63
CA SER A 33 -25.79 36.57 -23.15
C SER A 33 -24.42 36.98 -22.58
N GLU A 34 -24.17 38.28 -22.39
CA GLU A 34 -22.94 38.80 -21.77
C GLU A 34 -22.86 38.42 -20.29
N SER A 35 -23.97 38.54 -19.54
CA SER A 35 -24.02 38.11 -18.14
C SER A 35 -23.84 36.59 -17.97
N ALA A 36 -24.36 35.79 -18.91
CA ALA A 36 -24.16 34.35 -18.95
C ALA A 36 -22.70 33.99 -19.29
N ALA A 37 -22.08 34.71 -20.24
CA ALA A 37 -20.67 34.54 -20.57
C ALA A 37 -19.76 34.94 -19.40
N ALA A 38 -20.07 36.03 -18.69
CA ALA A 38 -19.36 36.45 -17.49
C ALA A 38 -19.49 35.42 -16.35
N ALA A 39 -20.68 34.84 -16.16
CA ALA A 39 -20.90 33.76 -15.20
C ALA A 39 -20.12 32.48 -15.57
N GLN A 40 -20.08 32.13 -16.87
CA GLN A 40 -19.29 31.01 -17.37
C GLN A 40 -17.78 31.25 -17.19
N ALA A 41 -17.29 32.46 -17.45
CA ALA A 41 -15.89 32.83 -17.24
C ALA A 41 -15.51 32.78 -15.75
N ALA A 42 -16.39 33.25 -14.85
CA ALA A 42 -16.17 33.14 -13.41
C ALA A 42 -16.15 31.68 -12.93
N ALA A 43 -17.04 30.83 -13.47
CA ALA A 43 -17.04 29.40 -13.18
C ALA A 43 -15.77 28.70 -13.69
N GLN A 44 -15.29 29.07 -14.89
CA GLN A 44 -14.04 28.56 -15.45
C GLN A 44 -12.82 29.01 -14.64
N ALA A 45 -12.77 30.26 -14.18
CA ALA A 45 -11.71 30.76 -13.32
C ALA A 45 -11.68 30.02 -11.97
N ALA A 46 -12.84 29.82 -11.33
CA ALA A 46 -12.94 29.04 -10.11
C ALA A 46 -12.52 27.57 -10.32
N ALA A 47 -12.84 26.97 -11.46
CA ALA A 47 -12.40 25.62 -11.81
C ALA A 47 -10.89 25.54 -12.05
N GLN A 48 -10.29 26.56 -12.68
CA GLN A 48 -8.84 26.65 -12.88
C GLN A 48 -8.11 26.80 -11.55
N GLU A 49 -8.61 27.64 -10.63
CA GLU A 49 -8.05 27.79 -9.29
C GLU A 49 -8.16 26.49 -8.47
N ALA A 50 -9.29 25.79 -8.56
CA ALA A 50 -9.46 24.48 -7.95
C ALA A 50 -8.47 23.45 -8.53
N ALA A 51 -8.24 23.46 -9.84
CA ALA A 51 -7.27 22.59 -10.49
C ALA A 51 -5.82 22.92 -10.05
N ILE A 52 -5.45 24.19 -9.96
CA ILE A 52 -4.14 24.62 -9.45
C ILE A 52 -3.96 24.20 -7.99
N ARG A 53 -5.01 24.33 -7.16
CA ARG A 53 -4.99 23.88 -5.76
C ARG A 53 -4.80 22.36 -5.67
N ALA A 54 -5.51 21.59 -6.50
CA ALA A 54 -5.38 20.14 -6.54
C ALA A 54 -3.98 19.70 -7.00
N ALA A 55 -3.41 20.35 -8.02
CA ALA A 55 -2.06 20.07 -8.50
C ALA A 55 -1.00 20.36 -7.42
N ARG A 56 -1.13 21.50 -6.71
CA ARG A 56 -0.24 21.81 -5.58
C ARG A 56 -0.35 20.78 -4.46
N GLU A 57 -1.55 20.29 -4.16
CA GLU A 57 -1.73 19.25 -3.16
C GLU A 57 -1.08 17.93 -3.58
N GLU A 58 -1.17 17.56 -4.86
CA GLU A 58 -0.49 16.38 -5.38
C GLU A 58 1.04 16.50 -5.29
N ASP A 59 1.61 17.66 -5.64
CA ASP A 59 3.05 17.90 -5.51
C ASP A 59 3.52 17.90 -4.04
N LEU A 60 2.69 18.42 -3.12
CA LEU A 60 2.94 18.29 -1.68
C LEU A 60 2.91 16.83 -1.21
N ARG A 61 2.00 16.01 -1.72
CA ARG A 61 1.96 14.56 -1.41
C ARG A 61 3.21 13.86 -1.95
N ARG A 62 3.58 14.10 -3.20
CA ARG A 62 4.79 13.51 -3.82
C ARG A 62 6.05 13.93 -3.06
N SER A 63 6.19 15.20 -2.72
CA SER A 63 7.35 15.69 -1.94
C SER A 63 7.38 15.10 -0.52
N ALA A 64 6.23 14.93 0.13
CA ALA A 64 6.16 14.24 1.41
C ALA A 64 6.57 12.77 1.33
N ASP A 65 6.21 12.06 0.25
CA ASP A 65 6.61 10.65 0.08
C ASP A 65 8.11 10.51 -0.24
N VAL A 66 8.68 11.42 -1.03
CA VAL A 66 10.13 11.51 -1.24
C VAL A 66 10.85 11.76 0.09
N GLU A 67 10.34 12.69 0.91
CA GLU A 67 10.91 13.00 2.22
C GLU A 67 10.81 11.82 3.19
N LYS A 68 9.70 11.07 3.19
CA LYS A 68 9.58 9.82 3.97
C LYS A 68 10.61 8.77 3.53
N GLN A 69 10.78 8.57 2.22
CA GLN A 69 11.76 7.61 1.69
C GLN A 69 13.19 8.00 2.07
N ARG A 70 13.51 9.29 1.99
CA ARG A 70 14.79 9.84 2.43
C ARG A 70 15.01 9.59 3.92
N ASN A 71 14.05 9.95 4.76
CA ASN A 71 14.15 9.76 6.20
C ASN A 71 14.29 8.28 6.59
N HIS A 72 13.57 7.38 5.90
CA HIS A 72 13.72 5.94 6.11
C HIS A 72 15.13 5.47 5.76
N ARG A 73 15.66 5.87 4.60
CA ARG A 73 17.03 5.56 4.20
C ARG A 73 18.06 6.09 5.20
N GLU A 74 17.93 7.35 5.63
CA GLU A 74 18.83 7.93 6.62
C GLU A 74 18.72 7.22 7.97
N SER A 75 17.53 6.76 8.38
CA SER A 75 17.35 5.93 9.57
C SER A 75 18.11 4.61 9.44
N VAL A 76 17.99 3.93 8.29
CA VAL A 76 18.72 2.69 8.02
C VAL A 76 20.22 2.94 8.08
N GLU A 77 20.72 3.99 7.43
CA GLU A 77 22.15 4.37 7.45
C GLU A 77 22.65 4.68 8.89
N ARG A 78 21.85 5.36 9.71
CA ARG A 78 22.15 5.59 11.14
C ARG A 78 22.21 4.29 11.93
N ASP A 79 21.27 3.38 11.71
CA ASP A 79 21.22 2.08 12.37
C ASP A 79 22.40 1.18 11.95
N GLN A 80 22.77 1.22 10.67
CA GLN A 80 23.96 0.54 10.13
C GLN A 80 25.23 1.08 10.79
N ALA A 81 25.41 2.40 10.85
CA ALA A 81 26.57 3.02 11.50
C ALA A 81 26.62 2.69 13.00
N GLN A 82 25.48 2.71 13.69
CA GLN A 82 25.42 2.33 15.10
C GLN A 82 25.76 0.86 15.31
N ALA A 83 25.28 -0.04 14.44
CA ALA A 83 25.60 -1.46 14.49
C ALA A 83 27.11 -1.70 14.28
N LEU A 84 27.72 -1.07 13.27
CA LEU A 84 29.16 -1.13 13.04
C LEU A 84 29.95 -0.65 14.26
N ARG A 85 29.61 0.52 14.81
CA ARG A 85 30.26 1.05 16.01
C ARG A 85 30.17 0.09 17.19
N ARG A 86 29.01 -0.54 17.40
CA ARG A 86 28.79 -1.50 18.50
C ARG A 86 29.62 -2.78 18.31
N ILE A 87 29.65 -3.34 17.11
CA ILE A 87 30.39 -4.57 16.81
C ILE A 87 31.90 -4.33 16.87
N LEU A 88 32.37 -3.18 16.40
CA LEU A 88 33.78 -2.83 16.45
C LEU A 88 34.25 -2.52 17.87
N ALA A 89 33.41 -1.84 18.67
CA ALA A 89 33.70 -1.49 20.06
C ALA A 89 33.55 -2.67 21.03
N ALA A 90 32.79 -3.71 20.68
CA ALA A 90 32.67 -4.91 21.50
C ALA A 90 34.00 -5.67 21.55
N ASP A 91 34.35 -6.12 22.76
CA ASP A 91 35.52 -6.94 23.00
C ASP A 91 35.40 -8.30 22.30
N ALA A 92 36.54 -8.86 21.90
CA ALA A 92 36.59 -10.10 21.12
C ALA A 92 35.94 -11.31 21.83
N HIS A 93 35.81 -11.25 23.16
CA HIS A 93 35.29 -12.33 23.99
C HIS A 93 33.78 -12.22 24.26
N ASP A 94 33.17 -11.06 23.98
CA ASP A 94 31.75 -10.80 24.24
C ASP A 94 30.86 -11.11 23.03
N HIS A 95 30.86 -12.38 22.60
CA HIS A 95 30.11 -12.85 21.44
C HIS A 95 28.59 -12.59 21.56
N ARG A 96 28.03 -12.63 22.77
CA ARG A 96 26.61 -12.33 23.02
C ARG A 96 26.29 -10.85 22.81
N ALA A 97 27.20 -9.94 23.20
CA ALA A 97 27.05 -8.50 22.97
C ALA A 97 27.15 -8.16 21.47
N ILE A 98 28.05 -8.83 20.73
CA ILE A 98 28.20 -8.68 19.27
C ILE A 98 26.90 -9.05 18.53
N LEU A 99 26.23 -10.13 18.93
CA LEU A 99 24.94 -10.54 18.33
C LEU A 99 23.72 -9.82 18.95
N LYS A 100 23.93 -8.80 19.81
CA LYS A 100 22.86 -8.11 20.56
C LYS A 100 21.92 -9.08 21.31
N LEU A 101 22.45 -10.20 21.82
CA LEU A 101 21.71 -11.12 22.65
C LEU A 101 21.74 -10.63 24.10
N GLY A 102 20.58 -10.58 24.74
CA GLY A 102 20.47 -10.27 26.16
C GLY A 102 21.17 -11.33 27.02
N THR A 103 21.76 -10.92 28.13
CA THR A 103 22.43 -11.81 29.10
C THR A 103 21.48 -12.82 29.75
N THR A 104 20.16 -12.57 29.70
CA THR A 104 19.12 -13.38 30.34
C THR A 104 18.49 -14.43 29.42
N SER A 105 18.72 -14.39 28.10
CA SER A 105 18.09 -15.32 27.15
C SER A 105 18.79 -16.67 27.18
N SER A 106 18.00 -17.75 27.28
CA SER A 106 18.45 -19.12 27.03
C SER A 106 19.00 -19.20 25.60
N LEU A 107 20.27 -19.57 25.46
CA LEU A 107 20.93 -19.65 24.15
C LEU A 107 20.32 -20.79 23.33
N THR A 108 19.29 -20.47 22.54
CA THR A 108 18.75 -21.40 21.55
C THR A 108 19.45 -21.17 20.22
N THR A 109 19.74 -22.25 19.50
CA THR A 109 20.32 -22.16 18.15
C THR A 109 19.45 -21.34 17.18
N GLY A 110 18.13 -21.32 17.41
CA GLY A 110 17.16 -20.51 16.68
C GLY A 110 17.34 -19.01 16.90
N GLU A 111 17.52 -18.57 18.15
CA GLU A 111 17.77 -17.16 18.49
C GLU A 111 19.11 -16.65 17.94
N VAL A 112 20.16 -17.45 18.07
CA VAL A 112 21.49 -17.12 17.54
C VAL A 112 21.44 -16.94 16.02
N THR A 113 20.73 -17.82 15.31
CA THR A 113 20.55 -17.73 13.85
C THR A 113 19.71 -16.51 13.47
N LYS A 114 18.65 -16.21 14.22
CA LYS A 114 17.79 -15.05 13.97
C LYS A 114 18.54 -13.73 14.15
N ALA A 115 19.28 -13.60 15.25
CA ALA A 115 20.10 -12.43 15.55
C ALA A 115 21.21 -12.23 14.51
N PHE A 116 21.91 -13.31 14.13
CA PHE A 116 22.91 -13.29 13.07
C PHE A 116 22.33 -12.80 11.74
N ARG A 117 21.17 -13.31 11.32
CA ARG A 117 20.51 -12.88 10.06
C ARG A 117 20.16 -11.40 10.10
N GLN A 118 19.60 -10.91 11.21
CA GLN A 118 19.22 -9.51 11.36
C GLN A 118 20.44 -8.59 11.32
N GLN A 119 21.49 -8.90 12.09
CA GLN A 119 22.69 -8.06 12.12
C GLN A 119 23.47 -8.15 10.80
N SER A 120 23.56 -9.32 10.16
CA SER A 120 24.24 -9.48 8.86
C SER A 120 23.63 -8.61 7.78
N LEU A 121 22.30 -8.47 7.72
CA LEU A 121 21.64 -7.59 6.76
C LEU A 121 21.97 -6.10 6.97
N LEU A 122 22.24 -5.71 8.23
CA LEU A 122 22.63 -4.35 8.58
C LEU A 122 24.11 -4.08 8.28
N VAL A 123 25.01 -5.03 8.50
CA VAL A 123 26.46 -4.82 8.30
C VAL A 123 27.02 -5.37 7.00
N HIS A 124 26.18 -5.86 6.09
CA HIS A 124 26.63 -6.50 4.86
C HIS A 124 27.50 -5.57 4.00
N PRO A 125 28.67 -6.02 3.50
CA PRO A 125 29.60 -5.17 2.74
C PRO A 125 29.05 -4.69 1.40
N ASP A 126 28.07 -5.39 0.81
CA ASP A 126 27.38 -4.95 -0.41
C ASP A 126 26.49 -3.72 -0.18
N LYS A 127 25.86 -3.62 1.00
CA LYS A 127 24.91 -2.54 1.33
C LYS A 127 25.60 -1.37 2.02
N ASN A 128 26.65 -1.65 2.79
CA ASN A 128 27.46 -0.63 3.45
C ASN A 128 28.77 -0.43 2.71
N ARG A 129 28.95 0.73 2.10
CA ARG A 129 30.19 1.15 1.44
C ARG A 129 31.33 1.50 2.42
N ALA A 130 31.17 1.25 3.72
CA ALA A 130 32.17 1.55 4.72
C ALA A 130 33.26 0.47 4.74
N ALA A 131 34.53 0.87 4.73
CA ALA A 131 35.67 -0.06 4.83
C ALA A 131 35.62 -0.92 6.11
N GLN A 132 35.03 -0.39 7.18
CA GLN A 132 34.88 -1.09 8.46
C GLN A 132 33.78 -2.17 8.46
N ALA A 133 32.94 -2.24 7.42
CA ALA A 133 31.88 -3.24 7.32
C ALA A 133 32.44 -4.66 7.20
N GLU A 134 33.55 -4.83 6.49
CA GLU A 134 34.21 -6.12 6.34
C GLU A 134 34.76 -6.63 7.67
N GLU A 135 35.42 -5.77 8.45
CA GLU A 135 35.94 -6.10 9.78
C GLU A 135 34.83 -6.47 10.76
N ALA A 136 33.75 -5.67 10.78
CA ALA A 136 32.59 -5.94 11.62
C ALA A 136 31.92 -7.26 11.23
N PHE A 137 31.80 -7.56 9.94
CA PHE A 137 31.20 -8.80 9.46
C PHE A 137 32.04 -10.03 9.84
N LYS A 138 33.38 -9.95 9.76
CA LYS A 138 34.27 -11.03 10.24
C LYS A 138 34.10 -11.31 11.74
N LYS A 139 34.07 -10.26 12.57
CA LYS A 139 33.79 -10.39 14.02
C LYS A 139 32.43 -11.04 14.28
N LEU A 140 31.42 -10.66 13.50
CA LEU A 140 30.07 -11.20 13.61
C LEU A 140 29.99 -12.68 13.24
N GLN A 141 30.72 -13.12 12.20
CA GLN A 141 30.84 -14.54 11.85
C GLN A 141 31.54 -15.36 12.94
N GLN A 142 32.62 -14.84 13.51
CA GLN A 142 33.33 -15.51 14.62
C GLN A 142 32.42 -15.71 15.84
N ALA A 143 31.68 -14.65 16.22
CA ALA A 143 30.72 -14.72 17.33
C ALA A 143 29.60 -15.74 17.08
N TYR A 144 29.11 -15.84 15.84
CA TYR A 144 28.09 -16.81 15.46
C TYR A 144 28.60 -18.26 15.56
N SER A 145 29.80 -18.55 15.05
CA SER A 145 30.38 -19.89 15.12
C SER A 145 30.57 -20.34 16.57
N ALA A 146 31.12 -19.47 17.43
CA ALA A 146 31.33 -19.76 18.85
C ALA A 146 30.00 -20.02 19.59
N LEU A 147 28.99 -19.15 19.39
CA LEU A 147 27.70 -19.30 20.07
C LEU A 147 26.86 -20.45 19.53
N LYS A 148 27.02 -20.80 18.25
CA LYS A 148 26.36 -21.97 17.66
C LYS A 148 26.91 -23.26 18.25
N GLU A 149 28.23 -23.36 18.44
CA GLU A 149 28.85 -24.51 19.08
C GLU A 149 28.41 -24.62 20.55
N GLU A 150 28.41 -23.51 21.29
CA GLU A 150 27.92 -23.48 22.68
C GLU A 150 26.45 -23.92 22.78
N ALA A 151 25.57 -23.38 21.92
CA ALA A 151 24.16 -23.75 21.89
C ALA A 151 23.91 -25.21 21.45
N GLN A 152 24.84 -25.82 20.73
CA GLN A 152 24.80 -27.24 20.37
C GLN A 152 25.38 -28.13 21.48
N ARG A 153 26.32 -27.62 22.26
CA ARG A 153 26.97 -28.30 23.39
C ARG A 153 26.07 -28.39 24.62
N VAL A 154 25.16 -27.43 24.81
CA VAL A 154 24.10 -27.56 25.83
C VAL A 154 23.27 -28.79 25.46
N PRO A 155 23.26 -29.85 26.30
CA PRO A 155 22.46 -31.04 26.01
C PRO A 155 21.03 -30.57 25.90
N ARG A 156 20.48 -30.64 24.68
CA ARG A 156 19.06 -30.46 24.44
C ARG A 156 18.38 -31.44 25.39
N VAL A 157 17.77 -30.93 26.45
CA VAL A 157 16.86 -31.69 27.30
C VAL A 157 15.71 -32.04 26.37
N VAL A 158 15.87 -33.13 25.64
CA VAL A 158 14.81 -33.72 24.85
C VAL A 158 13.74 -34.05 25.88
N PRO A 159 12.56 -33.41 25.84
CA PRO A 159 11.47 -33.88 26.66
C PRO A 159 11.34 -35.38 26.35
N PRO A 160 11.25 -36.25 27.37
CA PRO A 160 11.14 -37.68 27.14
C PRO A 160 10.02 -37.85 26.11
N HIS A 161 10.36 -38.49 24.99
CA HIS A 161 9.44 -38.82 23.94
C HIS A 161 8.22 -39.44 24.60
N VAL A 162 7.13 -38.68 24.76
CA VAL A 162 5.86 -39.29 25.12
C VAL A 162 5.51 -40.09 23.88
N ASN A 163 5.71 -41.39 23.99
CA ASN A 163 5.32 -42.34 22.98
C ASN A 163 3.82 -42.10 22.73
N ARG A 164 3.48 -41.38 21.66
CA ARG A 164 2.10 -41.31 21.14
C ARG A 164 1.79 -42.61 20.40
N SER A 165 2.10 -43.73 21.06
CA SER A 165 1.82 -45.09 20.62
C SER A 165 1.62 -45.96 21.86
N SER A 166 0.69 -45.57 22.74
CA SER A 166 0.17 -46.47 23.79
C SER A 166 -1.18 -46.04 24.37
N ALA A 167 -2.04 -45.38 23.59
CA ALA A 167 -3.48 -45.35 23.89
C ALA A 167 -4.20 -46.39 23.03
N SER A 168 -3.75 -47.65 23.16
CA SER A 168 -4.49 -48.83 22.77
C SER A 168 -5.52 -49.11 23.87
N TYR A 169 -6.64 -48.40 23.83
CA TYR A 169 -7.88 -48.79 24.51
C TYR A 169 -9.02 -48.55 23.54
N GLY A 170 -9.66 -49.64 23.14
CA GLY A 170 -10.57 -49.68 22.01
C GLY A 170 -11.91 -49.01 22.27
N TYR A 171 -12.47 -48.45 21.21
CA TYR A 171 -13.89 -48.60 20.86
C TYR A 171 -14.05 -48.29 19.37
N GLY A 172 -14.96 -49.00 18.70
CA GLY A 172 -14.94 -49.24 17.25
C GLY A 172 -15.12 -48.02 16.34
N SER A 173 -14.60 -48.14 15.12
CA SER A 173 -15.45 -48.31 13.94
C SER A 173 -14.60 -48.58 12.69
N ALA A 174 -15.07 -49.54 11.90
CA ALA A 174 -14.53 -49.91 10.61
C ALA A 174 -14.65 -48.77 9.58
N GLY A 175 -13.71 -48.68 8.64
CA GLY A 175 -13.90 -47.83 7.46
C GLY A 175 -12.64 -47.54 6.66
N TYR A 176 -12.35 -48.42 5.70
CA TYR A 176 -11.88 -48.11 4.34
C TYR A 176 -10.78 -47.04 4.12
N GLY A 177 -9.61 -47.53 3.68
CA GLY A 177 -8.77 -46.97 2.61
C GLY A 177 -8.48 -45.46 2.53
N GLY A 178 -7.20 -45.08 2.59
CA GLY A 178 -6.78 -43.74 2.18
C GLY A 178 -5.29 -43.46 2.35
N SER A 179 -4.56 -43.59 1.24
CA SER A 179 -3.15 -43.23 1.07
C SER A 179 -2.86 -41.74 1.37
N ALA A 180 -1.66 -41.51 1.91
CA ALA A 180 -0.78 -40.33 1.80
C ALA A 180 -1.43 -38.93 1.71
N SER A 181 -1.15 -38.10 2.71
CA SER A 181 -1.01 -36.65 2.52
C SER A 181 -0.01 -36.09 3.52
N TYR A 182 1.22 -35.92 3.04
CA TYR A 182 2.14 -34.91 3.51
C TYR A 182 1.53 -33.56 3.14
N SER A 183 1.09 -32.76 4.13
CA SER A 183 0.80 -31.35 3.90
C SER A 183 1.09 -30.54 5.15
N SER A 184 2.32 -30.02 5.13
CA SER A 184 2.76 -28.79 5.77
C SER A 184 1.64 -27.75 5.92
N GLY A 185 1.27 -27.44 7.15
CA GLY A 185 0.28 -26.43 7.46
C GLY A 185 0.38 -25.96 8.91
N GLY A 186 1.48 -25.29 9.25
CA GLY A 186 1.71 -24.73 10.57
C GLY A 186 2.93 -23.83 10.58
N TYR A 187 2.88 -22.73 9.81
CA TYR A 187 3.87 -21.67 9.91
C TYR A 187 3.27 -20.53 10.74
N ASP A 188 3.92 -20.27 11.87
CA ASP A 188 3.66 -19.17 12.78
C ASP A 188 3.64 -17.83 12.06
N GLY A 189 2.51 -17.15 12.19
CA GLY A 189 2.30 -15.78 11.73
C GLY A 189 2.99 -14.80 12.66
N TYR A 190 4.21 -14.36 12.31
CA TYR A 190 4.75 -13.07 12.74
C TYR A 190 5.68 -12.52 11.65
N ASN A 191 5.08 -11.96 10.59
CA ASN A 191 5.70 -10.91 9.80
C ASN A 191 4.79 -9.68 9.83
N VAL A 192 4.97 -8.92 10.91
CA VAL A 192 4.69 -7.48 10.97
C VAL A 192 5.66 -6.81 10.00
N TYR A 193 5.28 -6.69 8.73
CA TYR A 193 5.81 -5.77 7.68
C TYR A 193 5.41 -6.38 6.33
N GLY A 194 4.16 -6.14 5.91
CA GLY A 194 3.69 -6.58 4.58
C GLY A 194 2.21 -6.87 4.39
N SER A 195 1.33 -6.57 5.34
CA SER A 195 -0.13 -6.56 5.09
C SER A 195 -0.52 -5.32 4.26
N SER A 196 -0.13 -5.31 2.99
CA SER A 196 -0.69 -4.44 1.95
C SER A 196 -0.45 -5.04 0.56
N MET A 197 -0.73 -6.33 0.40
CA MET A 197 -1.03 -6.96 -0.89
C MET A 197 -2.34 -7.73 -0.73
N GLY A 198 -3.40 -6.98 -0.43
CA GLY A 198 -4.78 -7.47 -0.52
C GLY A 198 -5.19 -7.50 -1.99
N GLY A 199 -4.88 -8.60 -2.65
CA GLY A 199 -5.27 -8.90 -4.02
C GLY A 199 -5.78 -10.33 -4.12
N ASP A 200 -6.94 -10.57 -3.52
CA ASP A 200 -8.03 -11.40 -4.02
C ASP A 200 -7.69 -12.65 -4.88
N PHE A 201 -6.86 -13.56 -4.35
CA PHE A 201 -6.75 -14.90 -4.92
C PHE A 201 -7.67 -15.88 -4.17
N GLY A 202 -8.91 -15.92 -4.63
CA GLY A 202 -9.74 -17.12 -4.56
C GLY A 202 -10.67 -17.21 -3.37
N ARG A 203 -11.95 -16.86 -3.58
CA ARG A 203 -13.10 -17.57 -3.00
C ARG A 203 -14.40 -17.25 -3.77
N GLY A 204 -14.88 -18.24 -4.51
CA GLY A 204 -16.29 -18.62 -4.76
C GLY A 204 -17.35 -17.56 -5.07
N GLY A 205 -18.11 -17.76 -6.16
CA GLY A 205 -19.39 -17.07 -6.32
C GLY A 205 -20.05 -17.28 -7.68
N CYS A 206 -20.70 -18.41 -7.86
CA CYS A 206 -21.64 -18.70 -8.93
C CYS A 206 -22.73 -17.63 -9.07
N HIS A 207 -22.76 -16.89 -10.18
CA HIS A 207 -23.96 -16.15 -10.61
C HIS A 207 -24.15 -16.32 -12.12
N ARG A 208 -25.00 -17.30 -12.42
CA ARG A 208 -25.81 -17.39 -13.64
C ARG A 208 -26.57 -16.09 -13.82
N SER A 209 -26.43 -15.43 -14.97
CA SER A 209 -27.39 -14.42 -15.42
C SER A 209 -27.44 -14.44 -16.95
N THR A 210 -28.56 -14.97 -17.41
CA THR A 210 -29.07 -14.93 -18.78
C THR A 210 -29.18 -13.50 -19.28
N SER A 211 -28.58 -13.17 -20.42
CA SER A 211 -29.07 -12.09 -21.27
C SER A 211 -28.70 -12.40 -22.72
N GLY A 212 -29.69 -12.23 -23.60
CA GLY A 212 -29.74 -12.81 -24.93
C GLY A 212 -28.69 -12.28 -25.90
N ARG A 213 -28.17 -13.19 -26.72
CA ARG A 213 -27.70 -12.88 -28.07
C ARG A 213 -28.59 -13.62 -29.03
N GLU A 214 -29.54 -12.89 -29.59
CA GLU A 214 -30.34 -13.34 -30.72
C GLU A 214 -29.42 -13.38 -31.94
N HIS A 215 -29.26 -14.59 -32.48
CA HIS A 215 -28.79 -14.83 -33.85
C HIS A 215 -29.97 -14.55 -34.79
N SER A 216 -29.82 -13.61 -35.71
CA SER A 216 -30.74 -13.48 -36.86
C SER A 216 -30.22 -14.32 -38.02
N PRO A 217 -31.03 -15.20 -38.63
CA PRO A 217 -30.76 -15.73 -39.96
C PRO A 217 -31.47 -14.86 -41.02
N TRP A 218 -30.90 -14.83 -42.23
CA TRP A 218 -31.38 -14.26 -43.49
C TRP A 218 -30.99 -12.80 -43.82
N GLY A 219 -30.20 -12.68 -44.89
CA GLY A 219 -29.69 -11.45 -45.51
C GLY A 219 -28.52 -11.78 -46.42
#